data_AF-A0A7C9FKM8-F1
#
_entry.id   AF-A0A7C9FKM8-F1
#
_cell.length_a   1.000
_cell.length_b   1.000
_cell.length_c   1.000
_cell.angle_alpha   90.00
_cell.angle_beta   90.00
_cell.angle_gamma   90.00
#
_symmetry.space_group_name_H-M   'P 1'
#
loop_
_entity.id
_entity.type
_entity.pdbx_description
1 polymer ?
#
loop_
_entity_poly.entity_id
_entity_poly.type
_entity_poly.pdbx_seq_one_letter_code
_entity_poly.pdbx_strand_id
1 'polypeptide(L)'
;MSRASRVKDLLVLLGLIRFVREEQVFDGELGMWLDSYYEVTPLFFMALGFTTKRVVREQNKRLAFLKSNALEAGKSAEEVGRMTISHLKDLRRHEWRKRAFERRAKEKARAKFQRMLHEKKRNEQRSIASKRVLSFLSREQLASISSPAEFLDLVNREIALMRQVSGVPAPPQ
;
A
#
# COMPACT_ATOMS: atom_id res chain seq x y z
N MET A 1 -46.77 -2.80 -6.78
CA MET A 1 -45.53 -3.20 -6.07
C MET A 1 -44.55 -3.85 -7.04
N SER A 2 -43.27 -3.47 -7.00
CA SER A 2 -42.23 -4.07 -7.86
C SER A 2 -41.83 -5.47 -7.39
N ARG A 3 -41.20 -6.28 -8.25
CA ARG A 3 -40.64 -7.60 -7.87
C ARG A 3 -39.64 -7.47 -6.71
N ALA A 4 -38.80 -6.43 -6.74
CA ALA A 4 -37.81 -6.17 -5.70
C ALA A 4 -38.46 -5.90 -4.32
N SER A 5 -39.56 -5.15 -4.28
CA SER A 5 -40.30 -4.92 -3.02
C SER A 5 -40.82 -6.22 -2.42
N ARG A 6 -41.42 -7.09 -3.24
CA ARG A 6 -41.95 -8.39 -2.78
C ARG A 6 -40.86 -9.31 -2.24
N VAL A 7 -39.71 -9.37 -2.91
CA VAL A 7 -38.55 -10.15 -2.44
C VAL A 7 -38.06 -9.60 -1.11
N LYS A 8 -37.95 -8.28 -0.99
CA LYS A 8 -37.53 -7.64 0.26
C LYS A 8 -38.47 -7.98 1.42
N ASP A 9 -39.78 -7.83 1.22
CA ASP A 9 -40.79 -8.13 2.25
C ASP A 9 -40.77 -9.62 2.64
N LEU A 10 -40.54 -10.51 1.67
CA LEU A 10 -40.35 -11.94 1.91
C LEU A 10 -39.09 -12.22 2.74
N LEU A 11 -37.96 -11.59 2.43
CA LEU A 11 -36.71 -11.77 3.18
C LEU A 11 -36.82 -11.29 4.62
N VAL A 12 -37.61 -10.23 4.86
CA VAL A 12 -37.93 -9.75 6.21
C VAL A 12 -38.84 -10.75 6.93
N LEU A 13 -39.89 -11.24 6.26
CA LEU A 13 -40.81 -12.22 6.82
C LEU A 13 -40.13 -13.55 7.19
N LEU A 14 -39.14 -13.97 6.39
CA LEU A 14 -38.32 -15.16 6.66
C LEU A 14 -37.23 -14.92 7.73
N GLY A 15 -37.12 -13.70 8.28
CA GLY A 15 -36.13 -13.36 9.30
C GLY A 15 -34.69 -13.35 8.78
N LEU A 16 -34.48 -13.37 7.46
CA LEU A 16 -33.16 -13.32 6.83
C LEU A 16 -32.58 -11.90 6.86
N ILE A 17 -33.45 -10.90 6.84
CA ILE A 17 -33.07 -9.49 6.97
C ILE A 17 -33.95 -8.86 8.05
N ARG A 18 -33.35 -8.07 8.93
CA ARG A 18 -34.05 -7.24 9.91
C ARG A 18 -34.15 -5.82 9.36
N PHE A 19 -35.32 -5.22 9.51
CA PHE A 19 -35.51 -3.80 9.23
C PHE A 19 -35.50 -3.02 10.55
N VAL A 20 -34.57 -2.09 10.69
CA VAL A 20 -34.37 -1.29 11.90
C VAL A 20 -34.80 0.15 11.59
N ARG A 21 -35.73 0.68 12.39
CA ARG A 21 -36.28 2.03 12.29
C ARG A 21 -36.11 2.87 13.56
N GLU A 22 -35.78 2.23 14.67
CA GLU A 22 -35.77 2.84 15.99
C GLU A 22 -34.38 3.40 16.36
N GLU A 23 -33.36 2.97 15.65
CA GLU A 23 -31.98 3.38 15.87
C GLU A 23 -31.55 4.32 14.74
N GLN A 24 -31.36 5.60 15.07
CA GLN A 24 -30.73 6.54 14.14
C GLN A 24 -29.23 6.22 14.06
N VAL A 25 -28.78 5.88 12.86
CA VAL A 25 -27.36 5.59 12.58
C VAL A 25 -26.81 6.72 11.72
N PHE A 26 -25.71 7.32 12.16
CA PHE A 26 -25.01 8.31 11.35
C PHE A 26 -24.20 7.60 10.26
N ASP A 27 -24.52 7.87 9.00
CA ASP A 27 -23.73 7.41 7.86
C ASP A 27 -22.59 8.40 7.62
N GLY A 28 -21.38 7.99 7.99
CA GLY A 28 -20.18 8.81 7.82
C GLY A 28 -19.77 9.04 6.35
N GLU A 29 -20.25 8.22 5.40
CA GLU A 29 -19.97 8.42 3.97
C GLU A 29 -20.94 9.42 3.34
N LEU A 30 -22.22 9.36 3.70
CA LEU A 30 -23.25 10.28 3.21
C LEU A 30 -23.33 11.59 4.01
N GLY A 31 -22.73 11.65 5.20
CA GLY A 31 -22.76 12.82 6.08
C GLY A 31 -24.15 13.11 6.64
N MET A 32 -25.00 12.10 6.78
CA MET A 32 -26.38 12.25 7.21
C MET A 32 -26.81 11.16 8.20
N TRP A 33 -27.82 11.47 9.00
CA TRP A 33 -28.50 10.48 9.83
C TRP A 33 -29.45 9.65 8.97
N LEU A 34 -29.38 8.33 9.13
CA LEU A 34 -30.30 7.38 8.53
C LEU A 34 -31.40 7.07 9.53
N ASP A 35 -32.65 7.35 9.14
CA ASP A 35 -33.83 7.04 9.96
C ASP A 35 -34.20 5.56 9.92
N SER A 36 -33.71 4.82 8.93
CA SER A 36 -33.92 3.38 8.86
C SER A 36 -32.87 2.67 8.01
N TYR A 37 -32.59 1.41 8.35
CA TYR A 37 -31.63 0.59 7.62
C TYR A 37 -32.03 -0.90 7.71
N TYR A 38 -31.41 -1.71 6.85
CA TYR A 38 -31.62 -3.16 6.83
C TYR A 38 -30.34 -3.87 7.25
N GLU A 39 -30.48 -4.84 8.16
CA GLU A 39 -29.38 -5.68 8.61
C GLU A 39 -29.58 -7.11 8.15
N VAL A 40 -28.51 -7.73 7.64
CA VAL A 40 -28.52 -9.14 7.31
C VAL A 40 -28.35 -9.96 8.58
N THR A 41 -29.25 -10.90 8.83
CA THR A 41 -29.19 -11.75 10.03
C THR A 41 -28.27 -12.96 9.81
N PRO A 42 -27.82 -13.64 10.87
CA PRO A 42 -27.12 -14.91 10.74
C PRO A 42 -27.89 -15.98 9.95
N LEU A 43 -29.24 -15.96 9.97
CA LEU A 43 -30.10 -16.89 9.24
C LEU A 43 -29.93 -16.76 7.73
N PHE A 44 -29.68 -15.56 7.21
CA PHE A 44 -29.38 -15.35 5.79
C PHE A 44 -28.19 -16.19 5.33
N PHE A 45 -27.11 -16.20 6.12
CA PHE A 45 -25.91 -16.96 5.77
C PHE A 45 -26.14 -18.47 5.92
N MET A 46 -26.94 -18.90 6.91
CA MET A 46 -27.32 -20.30 7.06
C MET A 46 -28.18 -20.78 5.89
N ALA A 47 -29.10 -19.96 5.40
CA ALA A 47 -29.90 -20.27 4.21
C ALA A 47 -29.03 -20.42 2.94
N LEU A 48 -27.88 -19.74 2.89
CA LEU A 48 -26.88 -19.88 1.82
C LEU A 48 -25.89 -21.05 2.05
N GLY A 49 -26.09 -21.86 3.09
CA GLY A 49 -25.24 -23.03 3.40
C GLY A 49 -24.00 -22.71 4.25
N PHE A 50 -23.89 -21.52 4.85
CA PHE A 50 -22.80 -21.16 5.74
C PHE A 50 -23.20 -21.26 7.20
N THR A 51 -22.37 -21.89 8.03
CA THR A 51 -22.58 -21.87 9.48
C THR A 51 -22.25 -20.49 10.06
N THR A 52 -23.03 -20.02 11.02
CA THR A 52 -22.81 -18.73 11.71
C THR A 52 -21.40 -18.64 12.29
N LYS A 53 -20.90 -19.74 12.88
CA LYS A 53 -19.52 -19.81 13.41
C LYS A 53 -18.48 -19.51 12.33
N ARG A 54 -18.67 -20.03 11.10
CA ARG A 54 -17.76 -19.76 9.99
C ARG A 54 -17.80 -18.29 9.59
N VAL A 55 -18.98 -17.69 9.50
CA VAL A 55 -19.15 -16.27 9.13
C VAL A 55 -18.44 -15.36 10.13
N VAL A 56 -18.72 -15.53 11.43
CA VAL A 56 -18.09 -14.73 12.50
C VAL A 56 -16.57 -14.91 12.50
N ARG A 57 -16.09 -16.14 12.32
CA ARG A 57 -14.65 -16.41 12.23
C ARG A 57 -14.00 -15.67 11.07
N GLU A 58 -14.59 -15.69 9.88
CA GLU A 58 -14.03 -15.01 8.71
C GLU A 58 -14.12 -13.47 8.84
N GLN A 59 -15.18 -12.94 9.44
CA GLN A 59 -15.30 -11.52 9.78
C GLN A 59 -14.18 -11.08 10.74
N ASN A 60 -13.95 -11.84 11.82
CA ASN A 60 -12.90 -11.56 12.80
C ASN A 60 -11.51 -11.65 12.18
N LYS A 61 -11.24 -12.69 11.38
CA LYS A 61 -9.98 -12.80 10.63
C LYS A 61 -9.76 -11.59 9.73
N ARG A 62 -10.80 -11.16 9.01
CA ARG A 62 -10.69 -10.01 8.12
C ARG A 62 -10.44 -8.71 8.88
N LEU A 63 -11.10 -8.51 10.02
CA LEU A 63 -10.89 -7.35 10.88
C LEU A 63 -9.46 -7.34 11.46
N ALA A 64 -9.00 -8.47 11.99
CA ALA A 64 -7.64 -8.63 12.51
C ALA A 64 -6.59 -8.31 11.44
N PHE A 65 -6.77 -8.82 10.22
CA PHE A 65 -5.90 -8.51 9.09
C PHE A 65 -5.88 -7.00 8.78
N LEU A 66 -7.04 -6.33 8.76
CA LEU A 66 -7.11 -4.89 8.51
C LEU A 66 -6.39 -4.08 9.60
N LYS A 67 -6.58 -4.45 10.88
CA LYS A 67 -5.89 -3.83 12.02
C LYS A 67 -4.37 -4.03 11.94
N SER A 68 -3.91 -5.24 11.60
CA SER A 68 -2.48 -5.54 11.43
C SER A 68 -1.82 -4.66 10.37
N ASN A 69 -2.46 -4.48 9.21
CA ASN A 69 -1.90 -3.59 8.17
C ASN A 69 -1.77 -2.14 8.66
N ALA A 70 -2.78 -1.65 9.39
CA ALA A 70 -2.72 -0.29 9.91
C ALA A 70 -1.59 -0.10 10.93
N LEU A 71 -1.33 -1.11 11.77
CA LEU A 71 -0.18 -1.11 12.69
C LEU A 71 1.14 -1.13 11.92
N GLU A 72 1.28 -1.99 10.90
CA GLU A 72 2.46 -2.04 10.02
C GLU A 72 2.71 -0.72 9.28
N ALA A 73 1.65 0.06 9.06
CA ALA A 73 1.74 1.39 8.47
C ALA A 73 2.18 2.48 9.44
N GLY A 74 2.40 2.14 10.71
CA GLY A 74 2.86 3.06 11.75
C GLY A 74 1.73 3.74 12.54
N LYS A 75 0.49 3.27 12.45
CA LYS A 75 -0.60 3.74 13.33
C LYS A 75 -0.47 3.14 14.73
N SER A 76 -0.85 3.90 15.75
CA SER A 76 -0.85 3.40 17.12
C SER A 76 -2.00 2.42 17.36
N ALA A 77 -1.86 1.55 18.37
CA ALA A 77 -2.94 0.63 18.73
C ALA A 77 -4.23 1.36 19.15
N GLU A 78 -4.10 2.51 19.80
CA GLU A 78 -5.24 3.35 20.19
C GLU A 78 -5.94 3.95 18.97
N GLU A 79 -5.18 4.46 18.00
CA GLU A 79 -5.75 4.98 16.75
C GLU A 79 -6.51 3.88 16.01
N VAL A 80 -5.88 2.72 15.83
CA VAL A 80 -6.50 1.57 15.14
C VAL A 80 -7.75 1.08 15.86
N GLY A 81 -7.79 1.15 17.20
CA GLY A 81 -8.96 0.81 18.00
C GLY A 81 -10.16 1.73 17.75
N ARG A 82 -9.92 3.02 17.47
CA ARG A 82 -10.95 4.03 17.19
C ARG A 82 -11.39 4.09 15.73
N MET A 83 -10.64 3.47 14.81
CA MET A 83 -10.95 3.50 13.38
C MET A 83 -12.15 2.61 13.02
N THR A 84 -13.01 3.14 12.15
CA THR A 84 -14.07 2.36 11.52
C THR A 84 -13.48 1.37 10.49
N ILE A 85 -14.25 0.32 10.16
CA ILE A 85 -13.85 -0.67 9.15
C ILE A 85 -13.62 0.00 7.78
N SER A 86 -14.42 1.01 7.42
CA SER A 86 -14.25 1.77 6.17
C SER A 86 -12.90 2.50 6.15
N HIS A 87 -12.55 3.22 7.22
CA HIS A 87 -11.25 3.90 7.32
C HIS A 87 -10.08 2.92 7.22
N LEU A 88 -10.16 1.75 7.86
CA LEU A 88 -9.11 0.73 7.77
C LEU A 88 -8.95 0.18 6.34
N LYS A 89 -10.06 0.02 5.60
CA LYS A 89 -10.01 -0.38 4.18
C LYS A 89 -9.35 0.70 3.32
N ASP A 90 -9.67 1.96 3.57
CA ASP A 90 -9.13 3.09 2.80
C ASP A 90 -7.65 3.26 2.99
N LEU A 91 -7.20 3.24 4.24
CA LEU A 91 -5.80 3.29 4.60
C LEU A 91 -5.00 2.18 3.89
N ARG A 92 -5.52 0.94 3.91
CA ARG A 92 -4.93 -0.17 3.15
C ARG A 92 -4.89 0.10 1.64
N ARG A 93 -5.95 0.67 1.04
CA ARG A 93 -5.96 1.02 -0.39
C ARG A 93 -4.85 2.03 -0.71
N HIS A 94 -4.67 3.04 0.13
CA HIS A 94 -3.63 4.05 -0.03
C HIS A 94 -2.23 3.45 0.09
N GLU A 95 -1.98 2.61 1.08
CA GLU A 95 -0.70 1.92 1.25
C GLU A 95 -0.37 0.99 0.10
N TRP A 96 -1.35 0.21 -0.37
CA TRP A 96 -1.14 -0.65 -1.51
C TRP A 96 -0.71 0.15 -2.74
N ARG A 97 -1.36 1.29 -3.01
CA ARG A 97 -0.97 2.21 -4.09
C ARG A 97 0.46 2.71 -3.87
N LYS A 98 0.78 3.21 -2.67
CA LYS A 98 2.12 3.72 -2.32
C LYS A 98 3.20 2.66 -2.57
N ARG A 99 3.02 1.45 -2.02
CA ARG A 99 3.95 0.32 -2.21
C ARG A 99 4.10 -0.06 -3.69
N ALA A 100 3.01 -0.03 -4.47
CA ALA A 100 3.06 -0.30 -5.90
C ALA A 100 3.87 0.75 -6.67
N PHE A 101 3.71 2.03 -6.35
CA PHE A 101 4.52 3.11 -6.94
C PHE A 101 5.99 3.01 -6.53
N GLU A 102 6.29 2.74 -5.26
CA GLU A 102 7.65 2.53 -4.77
C GLU A 102 8.34 1.36 -5.48
N ARG A 103 7.64 0.23 -5.65
CA ARG A 103 8.14 -0.92 -6.40
C ARG A 103 8.46 -0.54 -7.84
N ARG A 104 7.54 0.15 -8.53
CA ARG A 104 7.73 0.60 -9.91
C ARG A 104 8.90 1.59 -10.03
N ALA A 105 9.07 2.48 -9.06
CA ALA A 105 10.20 3.41 -9.02
C ALA A 105 11.53 2.65 -8.87
N LYS A 106 11.60 1.67 -7.98
CA LYS A 106 12.77 0.79 -7.79
C LYS A 106 13.11 0.00 -9.06
N GLU A 107 12.10 -0.59 -9.71
CA GLU A 107 12.28 -1.33 -10.98
C GLU A 107 12.80 -0.42 -12.10
N LYS A 108 12.24 0.79 -12.25
CA LYS A 108 12.71 1.77 -13.22
C LYS A 108 14.16 2.19 -12.95
N ALA A 109 14.50 2.45 -11.68
CA ALA A 109 15.87 2.81 -11.29
C ALA A 109 16.84 1.67 -11.60
N ARG A 110 16.47 0.43 -11.24
CA ARG A 110 17.22 -0.78 -11.57
C ARG A 110 17.47 -0.94 -13.07
N ALA A 111 16.42 -0.84 -13.88
CA ALA A 111 16.52 -0.94 -15.34
C ALA A 111 17.39 0.18 -15.94
N LYS A 112 17.29 1.41 -15.42
CA LYS A 112 18.12 2.54 -15.85
C LYS A 112 19.60 2.28 -15.55
N PHE A 113 19.93 1.85 -14.33
CA PHE A 113 21.31 1.55 -13.96
C PHE A 113 21.86 0.33 -14.70
N GLN A 114 21.04 -0.69 -14.93
CA GLN A 114 21.42 -1.83 -15.75
C GLN A 114 21.80 -1.36 -17.17
N ARG A 115 20.99 -0.54 -17.83
CA ARG A 115 21.33 0.01 -19.17
C ARG A 115 22.60 0.86 -19.16
N MET A 116 22.87 1.57 -18.08
CA MET A 116 24.07 2.41 -17.94
C MET A 116 25.34 1.60 -17.72
N LEU A 117 25.26 0.43 -17.08
CA LEU A 117 26.43 -0.35 -16.67
C LEU A 117 26.67 -1.61 -17.52
N HIS A 118 25.61 -2.20 -18.07
CA HIS A 118 25.68 -3.44 -18.85
C HIS A 118 26.61 -3.27 -20.05
N GLU A 119 27.46 -4.26 -20.30
CA GLU A 119 28.47 -4.28 -21.38
C GLU A 119 29.50 -3.13 -21.36
N LYS A 120 29.51 -2.28 -20.31
CA LYS A 120 30.48 -1.20 -20.17
C LYS A 120 31.75 -1.65 -19.49
N LYS A 121 32.90 -1.20 -20.03
CA LYS A 121 34.21 -1.42 -19.41
C LYS A 121 34.36 -0.60 -18.13
N ARG A 122 35.31 -0.95 -17.27
CA ARG A 122 35.55 -0.30 -15.97
C ARG A 122 35.70 1.23 -16.07
N ASN A 123 36.45 1.71 -17.06
CA ASN A 123 36.69 3.14 -17.27
C ASN A 123 35.42 3.87 -17.73
N GLU A 124 34.59 3.22 -18.55
CA GLU A 124 33.31 3.77 -19.00
C GLU A 124 32.31 3.87 -17.84
N GLN A 125 32.23 2.83 -16.99
CA GLN A 125 31.41 2.87 -15.78
C GLN A 125 31.85 4.00 -14.83
N ARG A 126 33.17 4.21 -14.68
CA ARG A 126 33.72 5.33 -13.91
C ARG A 126 33.37 6.69 -14.49
N SER A 127 33.43 6.85 -15.81
CA SER A 127 33.04 8.09 -16.50
C SER A 127 31.54 8.39 -16.34
N ILE A 128 30.69 7.37 -16.38
CA ILE A 128 29.25 7.54 -16.16
C ILE A 128 28.96 7.96 -14.72
N ALA A 129 29.62 7.34 -13.75
CA ALA A 129 29.45 7.68 -12.34
C ALA A 129 30.01 9.07 -12.00
N SER A 130 31.16 9.46 -12.57
CA SER A 130 31.71 10.81 -12.36
C SER A 130 30.76 11.89 -12.89
N LYS A 131 30.17 11.70 -14.07
CA LYS A 131 29.12 12.60 -14.60
C LYS A 131 27.90 12.68 -13.68
N ARG A 132 27.49 11.55 -13.09
CA ARG A 132 26.37 11.53 -12.12
C ARG A 132 26.70 12.28 -10.85
N VAL A 133 27.86 12.05 -10.25
CA VAL A 133 28.31 12.77 -9.04
C VAL A 133 28.34 14.27 -9.31
N LEU A 134 28.93 14.70 -10.43
CA LEU A 134 28.94 16.11 -10.83
C LEU A 134 27.55 16.70 -11.05
N SER A 135 26.60 15.91 -11.58
CA SER A 135 25.21 16.35 -11.75
C SER A 135 24.40 16.40 -10.46
N PHE A 136 24.82 15.66 -9.44
CA PHE A 136 24.10 15.54 -8.17
C PHE A 136 24.55 16.57 -7.13
N LEU A 137 25.84 16.93 -7.14
CA LEU A 137 26.40 17.90 -6.22
C LEU A 137 26.04 19.33 -6.65
N SER A 138 25.67 20.17 -5.68
CA SER A 138 25.50 21.61 -5.91
C SER A 138 26.86 22.29 -6.15
N ARG A 139 26.86 23.51 -6.72
CA ARG A 139 28.11 24.29 -6.92
C ARG A 139 28.89 24.50 -5.63
N GLU A 140 28.19 24.70 -4.51
CA GLU A 140 28.80 24.88 -3.19
C GLU A 140 29.45 23.59 -2.68
N GLN A 141 28.79 22.45 -2.88
CA GLN A 141 29.35 21.14 -2.51
C GLN A 141 30.57 20.78 -3.36
N LEU A 142 30.56 21.14 -4.65
CA LEU A 142 31.71 20.95 -5.53
C LEU A 142 32.91 21.82 -5.10
N ALA A 143 32.66 23.06 -4.66
CA ALA A 143 33.71 23.95 -4.14
C ALA A 143 34.29 23.48 -2.80
N SER A 144 33.52 22.72 -2.01
CA SER A 144 33.98 22.15 -0.73
C SER A 144 34.87 20.90 -0.88
N ILE A 145 34.87 20.27 -2.06
CA ILE A 145 35.76 19.12 -2.33
C ILE A 145 37.18 19.67 -2.48
N SER A 146 38.00 19.36 -1.47
CA SER A 146 39.32 19.96 -1.33
C SER A 146 40.41 19.14 -2.02
N SER A 147 40.15 17.85 -2.30
CA SER A 147 41.12 16.96 -2.93
C SER A 147 40.54 16.11 -4.08
N PRO A 148 41.34 15.79 -5.12
CA PRO A 148 40.96 14.82 -6.14
C PRO A 148 40.63 13.44 -5.58
N ALA A 149 41.22 13.06 -4.45
CA ALA A 149 40.98 11.79 -3.78
C ALA A 149 39.56 11.69 -3.21
N GLU A 150 39.06 12.75 -2.57
CA GLU A 150 37.68 12.82 -2.07
C GLU A 150 36.65 12.65 -3.20
N PHE A 151 36.90 13.27 -4.36
CA PHE A 151 36.03 13.09 -5.52
C PHE A 151 36.02 11.64 -6.02
N LEU A 152 37.19 11.00 -6.08
CA LEU A 152 37.29 9.59 -6.49
C LEU A 152 36.53 8.67 -5.53
N ASP A 153 36.54 8.94 -4.23
CA ASP A 153 35.78 8.18 -3.25
C ASP A 153 34.26 8.33 -3.45
N LEU A 154 33.78 9.54 -3.75
CA LEU A 154 32.38 9.78 -4.10
C LEU A 154 31.99 9.00 -5.36
N VAL A 155 32.84 9.00 -6.38
CA VAL A 155 32.63 8.23 -7.61
C VAL A 155 32.61 6.73 -7.33
N ASN A 156 33.52 6.21 -6.49
CA ASN A 156 33.55 4.80 -6.13
C ASN A 156 32.28 4.38 -5.36
N ARG A 157 31.80 5.22 -4.43
CA ARG A 157 30.53 4.99 -3.71
C ARG A 157 29.34 4.97 -4.66
N GLU A 158 29.28 5.90 -5.61
CA GLU A 158 28.20 5.96 -6.60
C GLU A 158 28.19 4.73 -7.52
N ILE A 159 29.35 4.27 -8.00
CA ILE A 159 29.45 3.03 -8.80
C ILE A 159 29.01 1.82 -7.98
N ALA A 160 29.43 1.72 -6.72
CA ALA A 160 29.04 0.63 -5.83
C ALA A 160 27.51 0.61 -5.64
N LEU A 161 26.89 1.77 -5.43
CA LEU A 161 25.44 1.92 -5.32
C LEU A 161 24.72 1.51 -6.62
N MET A 162 25.20 1.99 -7.77
CA MET A 162 24.60 1.64 -9.07
C MET A 162 24.68 0.13 -9.32
N ARG A 163 25.79 -0.53 -8.94
CA ARG A 163 25.95 -1.99 -9.06
C ARG A 163 25.04 -2.75 -8.10
N GLN A 164 24.96 -2.32 -6.85
CA GLN A 164 24.08 -2.92 -5.85
C GLN A 164 22.61 -2.86 -6.28
N VAL A 165 22.17 -1.73 -6.83
CA VAL A 165 20.78 -1.53 -7.27
C VAL A 165 20.48 -2.27 -8.57
N SER A 166 21.43 -2.30 -9.52
CA SER A 166 21.23 -2.97 -10.82
C SER A 166 21.41 -4.50 -10.76
N GLY A 167 22.27 -4.99 -9.87
CA GLY A 167 22.74 -6.36 -9.82
C GLY A 167 23.83 -6.69 -10.84
N VAL A 168 24.41 -5.68 -11.50
CA VAL A 168 25.50 -5.87 -12.48
C VAL A 168 26.82 -6.09 -11.73
N PRO A 169 27.54 -7.21 -11.98
CA PRO A 169 28.81 -7.49 -11.33
C PRO A 169 29.90 -6.52 -11.78
N ALA A 170 30.98 -6.43 -11.00
CA ALA A 170 32.15 -5.66 -11.41
C ALA A 170 32.78 -6.29 -12.67
N PRO A 171 33.09 -5.51 -13.72
CA PRO A 171 33.82 -6.03 -14.88
C PRO A 171 35.22 -6.49 -14.46
N PRO A 172 35.77 -7.56 -15.10
CA PRO A 172 37.13 -8.04 -14.85
C PRO A 172 38.18 -6.94 -15.12
N GLN A 173 39.34 -7.07 -14.45
CA GLN A 173 40.43 -6.08 -14.50
C GLN A 173 41.04 -5.95 -15.89
#